data_AF-A0AB35YMZ1-F1
#
_entry.id   AF-A0AB35YMZ1-F1
#
_cell.length_a   1.000
_cell.length_b   1.000
_cell.length_c   1.000
_cell.angle_alpha   90.00
_cell.angle_beta   90.00
_cell.angle_gamma   90.00
#
_symmetry.space_group_name_H-M   'P 1'
#
loop_
_entity.id
_entity.type
_entity.pdbx_description
1 polymer ?
#
loop_
_entity_poly.entity_id
_entity_poly.type
_entity_poly.pdbx_seq_one_letter_code
_entity_poly.pdbx_strand_id
1 'polypeptide(L)'
;MAVGGIIEEKDIGLSIGTNGTFNNTELTEDGKVRLKIVGVTESGEPHYVTEGEWVSEIINIGDNFKEFGKLLTSHTSAGTSSIKAYSRTSNNGRAFDPWIEVLEDGTIQSEKRLFIQVKIVFKAGKIVNTLNVGNITVPTGVDLFSENEYIETQGSLKLKRNHQRDMTIDHTWTGEGSLHRIKVKRDEWVRIDNLNISSKEI
;
A
#
# COMPACT_ATOMS: atom_id res chain seq x y z
N MET A 1 12.61 -2.97 12.81
CA MET A 1 13.23 -2.85 11.47
C MET A 1 12.16 -2.33 10.54
N ALA A 2 12.42 -1.24 9.82
CA ALA A 2 11.49 -0.70 8.84
C ALA A 2 11.48 -1.62 7.61
N VAL A 3 10.30 -2.10 7.22
CA VAL A 3 10.09 -3.07 6.13
C VAL A 3 9.69 -2.30 4.87
N GLY A 4 10.39 -2.53 3.76
CA GLY A 4 10.14 -1.91 2.45
C GLY A 4 9.16 -2.69 1.58
N GLY A 5 8.61 -2.03 0.56
CA GLY A 5 7.48 -2.49 -0.26
C GLY A 5 7.80 -3.31 -1.53
N ILE A 6 6.83 -3.38 -2.46
CA ILE A 6 6.85 -4.15 -3.72
C ILE A 6 7.82 -3.54 -4.74
N ILE A 7 8.50 -4.44 -5.45
CA ILE A 7 9.47 -4.35 -6.58
C ILE A 7 9.73 -2.98 -7.21
N GLU A 8 11.02 -2.63 -7.31
CA GLU A 8 11.57 -1.67 -8.29
C GLU A 8 12.65 -2.38 -9.12
N GLU A 9 12.33 -2.80 -10.34
CA GLU A 9 13.33 -3.24 -11.32
C GLU A 9 13.58 -2.13 -12.33
N LYS A 10 14.85 -1.78 -12.56
CA LYS A 10 15.22 -0.75 -13.54
C LYS A 10 16.27 -1.24 -14.52
N ASP A 11 15.86 -1.24 -15.79
CA ASP A 11 16.79 -1.24 -16.91
C ASP A 11 17.65 0.02 -16.88
N ILE A 12 18.94 -0.15 -16.63
CA ILE A 12 19.92 0.91 -16.88
C ILE A 12 20.25 0.82 -18.36
N GLY A 13 19.67 1.71 -19.17
CA GLY A 13 19.98 1.85 -20.58
C GLY A 13 21.30 2.60 -20.79
N LEU A 14 22.34 2.05 -20.20
CA LEU A 14 23.69 2.36 -20.53
C LEU A 14 24.33 1.04 -20.93
N SER A 15 24.88 0.97 -22.14
CA SER A 15 25.94 0.02 -22.47
C SER A 15 27.24 0.35 -21.70
N ILE A 16 27.11 0.75 -20.43
CA ILE A 16 28.17 1.07 -19.51
C ILE A 16 28.11 -0.05 -18.50
N GLY A 17 29.18 -0.83 -18.44
CA GLY A 17 29.24 -2.06 -17.67
C GLY A 17 28.63 -1.90 -16.28
N THR A 18 27.94 -2.95 -15.84
CA THR A 18 27.22 -3.02 -14.56
C THR A 18 28.15 -3.12 -13.35
N ASN A 19 29.45 -2.95 -13.56
CA ASN A 19 30.46 -2.89 -12.51
C ASN A 19 30.31 -1.60 -11.71
N GLY A 20 30.29 -1.75 -10.40
CA GLY A 20 30.11 -0.65 -9.48
C GLY A 20 30.02 -1.10 -8.04
N THR A 21 29.81 -0.14 -7.16
CA THR A 21 29.56 -0.38 -5.75
C THR A 21 28.05 -0.46 -5.51
N PHE A 22 27.61 -1.55 -4.90
CA PHE A 22 26.23 -1.82 -4.57
C PHE A 22 25.99 -1.63 -3.08
N ASN A 23 25.05 -0.76 -2.71
CA ASN A 23 24.60 -0.55 -1.35
C ASN A 23 23.09 -0.77 -1.28
N ASN A 24 22.66 -1.86 -0.62
CA ASN A 24 21.26 -2.29 -0.61
C ASN A 24 20.64 -2.47 -2.01
N THR A 25 21.50 -2.65 -3.02
CA THR A 25 21.16 -2.93 -4.41
C THR A 25 21.86 -4.21 -4.86
N GLU A 26 21.43 -4.77 -5.98
CA GLU A 26 22.02 -5.94 -6.61
C GLU A 26 21.86 -5.87 -8.13
N LEU A 27 22.72 -6.62 -8.83
CA LEU A 27 22.64 -6.84 -10.27
C LEU A 27 21.80 -8.09 -10.54
N THR A 28 20.82 -7.97 -11.41
CA THR A 28 20.00 -9.10 -11.89
C THR A 28 20.71 -9.84 -13.03
N GLU A 29 20.26 -11.05 -13.33
CA GLU A 29 20.82 -11.88 -14.40
C GLU A 29 20.69 -11.25 -15.79
N ASP A 30 19.69 -10.40 -16.00
CA ASP A 30 19.47 -9.61 -17.22
C ASP A 30 20.24 -8.28 -17.24
N GLY A 31 21.14 -8.06 -16.28
CA GLY A 31 22.06 -6.92 -16.27
C GLY A 31 21.45 -5.62 -15.72
N LYS A 32 20.36 -5.70 -14.97
CA LYS A 32 19.64 -4.55 -14.40
C LYS A 32 20.00 -4.36 -12.93
N VAL A 33 19.92 -3.14 -12.45
CA VAL A 33 20.14 -2.85 -11.02
C VAL A 33 18.81 -2.68 -10.34
N ARG A 34 18.63 -3.37 -9.21
CA ARG A 34 17.44 -3.30 -8.37
C ARG A 34 17.80 -3.23 -6.89
N LEU A 35 16.82 -2.92 -6.05
CA LEU A 35 16.94 -3.05 -4.59
C LEU A 35 17.14 -4.52 -4.18
N LYS A 36 17.80 -4.78 -3.06
CA LYS A 36 17.92 -6.14 -2.51
C LYS A 36 16.59 -6.66 -1.99
N ILE A 37 16.34 -7.94 -2.19
CA ILE A 37 15.19 -8.65 -1.63
C ILE A 37 15.46 -8.96 -0.15
N VAL A 38 14.53 -8.60 0.74
CA VAL A 38 14.56 -8.87 2.18
C VAL A 38 13.62 -9.98 2.62
N GLY A 39 12.70 -10.39 1.73
CA GLY A 39 11.76 -11.47 2.01
C GLY A 39 10.82 -11.71 0.84
N VAL A 40 9.88 -12.61 1.03
CA VAL A 40 8.78 -12.88 0.10
C VAL A 40 7.46 -12.82 0.86
N THR A 41 6.41 -12.37 0.19
CA THR A 41 5.03 -12.36 0.69
C THR A 41 4.44 -13.78 0.70
N GLU A 42 3.29 -13.94 1.37
CA GLU A 42 2.52 -15.20 1.35
C GLU A 42 2.07 -15.61 -0.06
N SER A 43 1.94 -14.66 -0.99
CA SER A 43 1.64 -14.92 -2.40
C SER A 43 2.87 -15.21 -3.26
N GLY A 44 4.07 -15.22 -2.69
CA GLY A 44 5.33 -15.49 -3.40
C GLY A 44 5.98 -14.25 -4.03
N GLU A 45 5.41 -13.06 -3.85
CA GLU A 45 5.98 -11.80 -4.38
C GLU A 45 7.15 -11.32 -3.51
N PRO A 46 8.28 -10.89 -4.10
CA PRO A 46 9.43 -10.40 -3.34
C PRO A 46 9.18 -9.05 -2.66
N HIS A 47 9.68 -8.92 -1.44
CA HIS A 47 9.74 -7.68 -0.66
C HIS A 47 11.17 -7.13 -0.69
N TYR A 48 11.29 -5.83 -0.92
CA TYR A 48 12.58 -5.15 -1.11
C TYR A 48 12.96 -4.33 0.13
N VAL A 49 14.26 -4.05 0.29
CA VAL A 49 14.72 -2.98 1.18
C VAL A 49 14.05 -1.64 0.83
N THR A 50 13.93 -0.73 1.79
CA THR A 50 13.23 0.56 1.59
C THR A 50 13.98 1.51 0.67
N GLU A 51 15.31 1.45 0.67
CA GLU A 51 16.17 2.33 -0.11
C GLU A 51 17.51 1.66 -0.39
N GLY A 52 18.17 2.14 -1.44
CA GLY A 52 19.47 1.64 -1.86
C GLY A 52 20.08 2.56 -2.90
N GLU A 53 21.38 2.39 -3.10
CA GLU A 53 22.12 3.13 -4.11
C GLU A 53 23.10 2.22 -4.83
N TRP A 54 23.36 2.56 -6.09
CA TRP A 54 24.41 1.98 -6.90
C TRP A 54 25.26 3.10 -7.48
N VAL A 55 26.58 2.92 -7.46
CA VAL A 55 27.55 3.87 -8.01
C VAL A 55 28.43 3.12 -9.00
N SER A 56 28.48 3.59 -10.24
CA SER A 56 29.32 2.99 -11.29
C SER A 56 30.81 3.11 -10.96
N GLU A 57 31.62 2.23 -11.54
CA GLU A 57 33.04 2.49 -11.69
C GLU A 57 33.30 3.79 -12.48
N ILE A 58 34.55 4.26 -12.43
CA ILE A 58 34.98 5.43 -13.20
C ILE A 58 35.10 5.03 -14.66
N ILE A 59 34.36 5.71 -15.52
CA ILE A 59 34.36 5.44 -16.95
C ILE A 59 35.22 6.49 -17.65
N ASN A 60 36.25 6.04 -18.37
CA ASN A 60 37.03 6.91 -19.24
C ASN A 60 36.30 7.08 -20.58
N ILE A 61 36.02 8.33 -20.90
CA ILE A 61 35.27 8.78 -22.07
C ILE A 61 36.16 8.89 -23.31
N GLY A 62 37.46 9.11 -23.11
CA GLY A 62 38.59 9.08 -24.06
C GLY A 62 38.26 9.31 -25.53
N ASP A 63 37.79 8.27 -26.22
CA ASP A 63 37.69 8.21 -27.69
C ASP A 63 36.33 7.71 -28.23
N ASN A 64 35.31 7.44 -27.39
CA ASN A 64 34.10 6.66 -27.79
C ASN A 64 32.79 7.47 -27.98
N PHE A 65 32.84 8.79 -28.18
CA PHE A 65 31.62 9.61 -28.15
C PHE A 65 30.92 9.78 -29.50
N LYS A 66 29.81 9.05 -29.68
CA LYS A 66 28.69 9.55 -30.50
C LYS A 66 27.40 9.81 -29.70
N GLU A 67 27.18 9.19 -28.54
CA GLU A 67 25.82 9.18 -27.93
C GLU A 67 25.77 9.32 -26.40
N PHE A 68 26.69 10.06 -25.79
CA PHE A 68 26.67 10.26 -24.32
C PHE A 68 25.64 11.29 -23.83
N GLY A 69 24.77 11.77 -24.70
CA GLY A 69 23.79 12.78 -24.33
C GLY A 69 22.71 12.25 -23.39
N LYS A 70 22.51 10.92 -23.33
CA LYS A 70 21.39 10.31 -22.62
C LYS A 70 21.79 9.07 -21.83
N LEU A 71 21.32 9.02 -20.60
CA LEU A 71 21.17 7.86 -19.74
C LEU A 71 19.79 7.26 -20.03
N LEU A 72 19.66 6.20 -20.85
CA LEU A 72 18.33 5.61 -21.05
C LEU A 72 17.82 5.08 -19.71
N THR A 73 16.66 5.56 -19.30
CA THR A 73 16.07 5.29 -17.98
C THR A 73 14.61 4.89 -18.14
N SER A 74 14.36 3.71 -18.72
CA SER A 74 13.04 3.09 -18.60
C SER A 74 12.85 2.61 -17.16
N HIS A 75 11.78 3.05 -16.51
CA HIS A 75 11.40 2.57 -15.18
C HIS A 75 9.89 2.40 -15.09
N THR A 76 9.46 1.36 -14.39
CA THR A 76 8.06 1.13 -14.06
C THR A 76 7.88 1.53 -12.61
N SER A 77 7.24 2.68 -12.34
CA SER A 77 6.95 3.11 -10.97
C SER A 77 5.70 2.42 -10.45
N ALA A 78 5.83 1.72 -9.32
CA ALA A 78 4.70 1.20 -8.56
C ALA A 78 4.32 2.20 -7.45
N GLY A 79 3.27 2.99 -7.68
CA GLY A 79 2.71 3.89 -6.67
C GLY A 79 3.66 5.03 -6.27
N THR A 80 4.21 4.98 -5.05
CA THR A 80 5.04 6.04 -4.44
C THR A 80 6.56 5.80 -4.56
N SER A 81 6.97 4.80 -5.35
CA SER A 81 8.37 4.52 -5.66
C SER A 81 9.06 5.71 -6.31
N SER A 82 10.35 5.92 -6.03
CA SER A 82 11.14 6.94 -6.72
C SER A 82 12.54 6.47 -7.05
N ILE A 83 12.97 6.70 -8.29
CA ILE A 83 14.33 6.42 -8.73
C ILE A 83 14.94 7.70 -9.30
N LYS A 84 16.09 8.11 -8.74
CA LYS A 84 16.83 9.29 -9.20
C LYS A 84 18.20 8.90 -9.69
N ALA A 85 18.58 9.42 -10.85
CA ALA A 85 19.92 9.23 -11.40
C ALA A 85 20.73 10.52 -11.27
N TYR A 86 22.03 10.37 -11.05
CA TYR A 86 22.99 11.45 -10.92
C TYR A 86 24.24 11.13 -11.71
N SER A 87 24.94 12.17 -12.15
CA SER A 87 26.21 12.09 -12.85
C SER A 87 27.21 13.04 -12.23
N ARG A 88 28.49 12.69 -12.28
CA ARG A 88 29.59 13.61 -11.97
C ARG A 88 30.77 13.35 -12.88
N THR A 89 31.55 14.39 -13.14
CA THR A 89 32.62 14.37 -14.14
C THR A 89 33.96 14.76 -13.57
N SER A 90 35.04 14.34 -14.23
CA SER A 90 36.42 14.65 -13.85
C SER A 90 37.33 14.73 -15.08
N ASN A 91 38.36 15.57 -15.01
CA ASN A 91 39.42 15.62 -16.02
C ASN A 91 40.54 14.59 -15.77
N ASN A 92 40.67 14.08 -14.56
CA ASN A 92 41.81 13.25 -14.14
C ASN A 92 41.42 11.93 -13.46
N GLY A 93 40.12 11.64 -13.35
CA GLY A 93 39.60 10.41 -12.74
C GLY A 93 39.83 10.34 -11.23
N ARG A 94 40.18 11.44 -10.57
CA ARG A 94 40.46 11.51 -9.12
C ARG A 94 39.66 12.60 -8.43
N ALA A 95 39.71 13.82 -8.98
CA ALA A 95 38.97 14.97 -8.50
C ALA A 95 37.69 15.10 -9.33
N PHE A 96 36.55 14.73 -8.75
CA PHE A 96 35.25 14.83 -9.41
C PHE A 96 34.50 16.07 -8.94
N ASP A 97 33.72 16.62 -9.86
CA ASP A 97 32.72 17.63 -9.55
C ASP A 97 31.63 17.06 -8.61
N PRO A 98 30.80 17.93 -8.02
CA PRO A 98 29.60 17.50 -7.32
C PRO A 98 28.67 16.66 -8.20
N TRP A 99 27.85 15.81 -7.56
CA TRP A 99 26.81 15.05 -8.23
C TRP A 99 25.70 15.98 -8.73
N ILE A 100 25.35 15.85 -10.01
CA ILE A 100 24.26 16.59 -10.66
C ILE A 100 23.19 15.60 -11.09
N GLU A 101 21.93 15.89 -10.77
CA GLU A 101 20.78 15.07 -11.14
C GLU A 101 20.65 14.99 -12.68
N VAL A 102 20.33 13.80 -13.17
CA VAL A 102 20.02 13.56 -14.58
C VAL A 102 18.54 13.85 -14.77
N LEU A 103 18.17 14.49 -15.90
CA LEU A 103 16.78 14.78 -16.20
C LEU A 103 15.95 13.49 -16.38
N GLU A 104 14.64 13.59 -16.21
CA GLU A 104 13.72 12.45 -16.37
C GLU A 104 13.79 11.79 -17.75
N ASP A 105 14.13 12.56 -18.78
CA ASP A 105 14.32 12.06 -20.15
C ASP A 105 15.69 11.39 -20.38
N GLY A 106 16.48 11.24 -19.31
CA GLY A 106 17.82 10.68 -19.33
C GLY A 106 18.92 11.69 -19.64
N THR A 107 18.61 12.96 -19.90
CA THR A 107 19.64 13.93 -20.32
C THR A 107 20.62 14.22 -19.18
N ILE A 108 21.92 13.98 -19.44
CA ILE A 108 23.00 14.26 -18.50
C ILE A 108 23.28 15.76 -18.47
N GLN A 109 23.23 16.35 -17.26
CA GLN A 109 23.46 17.78 -17.05
C GLN A 109 24.88 18.13 -16.60
N SER A 110 25.69 17.14 -16.21
CA SER A 110 27.09 17.38 -15.83
C SER A 110 27.95 17.80 -17.03
N GLU A 111 28.98 18.61 -16.77
CA GLU A 111 29.89 19.07 -17.82
C GLU A 111 30.58 17.90 -18.51
N LYS A 112 30.79 17.99 -19.82
CA LYS A 112 31.53 16.95 -20.54
C LYS A 112 33.01 17.01 -20.17
N ARG A 113 33.54 15.94 -19.58
CA ARG A 113 34.96 15.77 -19.26
C ARG A 113 35.43 14.35 -19.61
N LEU A 114 36.71 14.05 -19.37
CA LEU A 114 37.34 12.78 -19.73
C LEU A 114 36.85 11.59 -18.90
N PHE A 115 36.33 11.82 -17.71
CA PHE A 115 35.83 10.76 -16.85
C PHE A 115 34.45 11.09 -16.34
N ILE A 116 33.59 10.06 -16.22
CA ILE A 116 32.28 10.16 -15.58
C ILE A 116 32.12 9.07 -14.52
N GLN A 117 31.27 9.37 -13.54
CA GLN A 117 30.58 8.36 -12.75
C GLN A 117 29.09 8.63 -12.73
N VAL A 118 28.32 7.54 -12.62
CA VAL A 118 26.87 7.56 -12.49
C VAL A 118 26.49 7.02 -11.12
N LYS A 119 25.48 7.60 -10.51
CA LYS A 119 24.86 7.11 -9.29
C LYS A 119 23.35 6.99 -9.50
N ILE A 120 22.77 5.88 -9.05
CA ILE A 120 21.33 5.70 -9.04
C ILE A 120 20.89 5.48 -7.60
N VAL A 121 19.88 6.23 -7.17
CA VAL A 121 19.26 6.14 -5.85
C VAL A 121 17.84 5.63 -6.02
N PHE A 122 17.52 4.58 -5.28
CA PHE A 122 16.23 3.88 -5.30
C PHE A 122 15.52 4.10 -3.97
N LYS A 123 14.19 4.24 -4.01
CA LYS A 123 13.34 4.36 -2.81
C LYS A 123 12.02 3.64 -3.05
N ALA A 124 11.91 2.46 -2.46
CA ALA A 124 10.74 1.59 -2.58
C ALA A 124 9.45 2.33 -2.23
N GLY A 125 8.44 2.15 -3.08
CA GLY A 125 7.08 2.60 -2.80
C GLY A 125 6.49 1.87 -1.59
N LYS A 126 5.67 2.58 -0.80
CA LYS A 126 4.95 1.94 0.30
C LYS A 126 3.79 1.11 -0.24
N ILE A 127 3.77 -0.19 0.04
CA ILE A 127 2.56 -0.99 -0.13
C ILE A 127 1.61 -0.56 0.98
N VAL A 128 0.48 0.04 0.60
CA VAL A 128 -0.67 0.09 1.50
C VAL A 128 -1.29 -1.30 1.41
N ASN A 129 -0.90 -2.21 2.30
CA ASN A 129 -1.70 -3.40 2.54
C ASN A 129 -3.01 -2.92 3.17
N THR A 130 -4.01 -2.65 2.35
CA THR A 130 -5.39 -2.67 2.80
C THR A 130 -5.64 -4.10 3.24
N LEU A 131 -5.59 -4.34 4.55
CA LEU A 131 -6.07 -5.59 5.13
C LEU A 131 -7.57 -5.65 4.83
N ASN A 132 -7.94 -6.26 3.70
CA ASN A 132 -9.32 -6.63 3.44
C ASN A 132 -9.61 -7.80 4.37
N VAL A 133 -10.22 -7.51 5.52
CA VAL A 133 -10.83 -8.53 6.36
C VAL A 133 -11.98 -9.13 5.57
N GLY A 134 -11.71 -10.26 4.91
CA GLY A 134 -12.68 -11.26 4.48
C GLY A 134 -13.31 -11.05 3.11
N ASN A 135 -12.81 -11.77 2.11
CA ASN A 135 -13.72 -12.47 1.19
C ASN A 135 -14.46 -13.51 2.01
N ILE A 136 -15.52 -13.10 2.70
CA ILE A 136 -16.48 -14.05 3.26
C ILE A 136 -17.22 -14.61 2.05
N THR A 137 -17.00 -15.89 1.72
CA THR A 137 -17.80 -16.58 0.70
C THR A 137 -19.22 -16.67 1.22
N VAL A 138 -20.06 -15.73 0.80
CA VAL A 138 -21.47 -15.69 1.17
C VAL A 138 -22.23 -16.57 0.19
N PRO A 139 -22.97 -17.60 0.64
CA PRO A 139 -23.87 -18.35 -0.23
C PRO A 139 -24.86 -17.41 -0.92
N THR A 140 -25.11 -17.62 -2.21
CA THR A 140 -26.02 -16.79 -3.00
C THR A 140 -27.38 -16.69 -2.31
N GLY A 141 -27.81 -15.46 -1.98
CA GLY A 141 -29.08 -15.19 -1.31
C GLY A 141 -29.01 -15.07 0.22
N VAL A 142 -27.82 -15.11 0.82
CA VAL A 142 -27.63 -14.82 2.25
C VAL A 142 -27.13 -13.38 2.41
N ASP A 143 -27.90 -12.52 3.08
CA ASP A 143 -27.42 -11.21 3.50
C ASP A 143 -26.89 -11.30 4.93
N LEU A 144 -25.56 -11.45 5.07
CA LEU A 144 -24.88 -11.55 6.37
C LEU A 144 -24.91 -10.24 7.17
N PHE A 145 -25.29 -9.13 6.54
CA PHE A 145 -25.22 -7.79 7.11
C PHE A 145 -26.58 -7.06 7.08
N SER A 146 -27.65 -7.77 6.76
CA SER A 146 -29.02 -7.27 6.95
C SER A 146 -29.31 -7.09 8.43
N GLU A 147 -30.01 -6.01 8.78
CA GLU A 147 -30.60 -5.88 10.11
C GLU A 147 -31.52 -7.08 10.33
N ASN A 148 -31.31 -7.79 11.44
CA ASN A 148 -32.21 -8.86 11.86
C ASN A 148 -32.51 -8.73 13.36
N GLU A 149 -33.28 -9.68 13.90
CA GLU A 149 -33.69 -9.59 15.31
C GLU A 149 -32.52 -9.64 16.30
N TYR A 150 -31.33 -10.11 15.89
CA TYR A 150 -30.13 -10.27 16.72
C TYR A 150 -28.99 -9.29 16.40
N ILE A 151 -28.96 -8.67 15.21
CA ILE A 151 -27.88 -7.75 14.79
C ILE A 151 -28.39 -6.39 14.32
N GLU A 152 -27.64 -5.35 14.66
CA GLU A 152 -27.82 -3.98 14.17
C GLU A 152 -26.58 -3.55 13.37
N THR A 153 -26.79 -2.82 12.26
CA THR A 153 -25.71 -2.44 11.33
C THR A 153 -25.59 -0.93 11.12
N GLN A 154 -26.29 -0.11 11.91
CA GLN A 154 -26.16 1.36 11.87
C GLN A 154 -24.77 1.81 12.35
N GLY A 155 -23.88 2.08 11.41
CA GLY A 155 -22.52 2.60 11.63
C GLY A 155 -21.48 1.58 12.10
N SER A 156 -21.90 0.39 12.53
CA SER A 156 -21.01 -0.72 12.94
C SER A 156 -21.82 -2.00 13.13
N LEU A 157 -21.27 -3.18 12.81
CA LEU A 157 -21.90 -4.47 13.13
C LEU A 157 -21.88 -4.71 14.64
N LYS A 158 -23.06 -4.81 15.27
CA LYS A 158 -23.22 -5.06 16.70
C LYS A 158 -24.31 -6.08 16.97
N LEU A 159 -24.16 -6.82 18.08
CA LEU A 159 -25.24 -7.65 18.63
C LEU A 159 -26.28 -6.72 19.27
N LYS A 160 -27.54 -6.88 18.88
CA LYS A 160 -28.67 -6.18 19.49
C LYS A 160 -28.82 -6.67 20.93
N ARG A 161 -28.65 -5.75 21.89
CA ARG A 161 -28.80 -6.05 23.33
C ARG A 161 -30.09 -5.49 23.91
N ASN A 162 -30.66 -4.49 23.26
CA ASN A 162 -31.88 -3.82 23.69
C ASN A 162 -32.99 -4.12 22.69
N HIS A 163 -34.11 -4.63 23.19
CA HIS A 163 -35.26 -4.93 22.36
C HIS A 163 -36.47 -4.22 22.91
N GLN A 164 -37.09 -3.40 22.08
CA GLN A 164 -38.37 -2.78 22.36
C GLN A 164 -39.48 -3.64 21.76
N ARG A 165 -40.55 -3.85 22.51
CA ARG A 165 -41.75 -4.52 22.01
C ARG A 165 -42.99 -3.73 22.40
N ASP A 166 -43.91 -3.61 21.47
CA ASP A 166 -45.18 -2.94 21.70
C ASP A 166 -46.21 -3.93 22.26
N MET A 167 -46.95 -3.50 23.28
CA MET A 167 -48.02 -4.30 23.86
C MET A 167 -49.29 -4.22 22.98
N THR A 168 -49.96 -5.35 22.80
CA THR A 168 -51.20 -5.40 22.00
C THR A 168 -52.42 -5.20 22.90
N ILE A 169 -53.42 -4.48 22.39
CA ILE A 169 -54.69 -4.28 23.09
C ILE A 169 -55.43 -5.61 23.18
N ASP A 170 -55.91 -5.93 24.38
CA ASP A 170 -56.84 -7.02 24.59
C ASP A 170 -58.28 -6.53 24.39
N HIS A 171 -58.82 -6.77 23.20
CA HIS A 171 -60.21 -6.43 22.86
C HIS A 171 -61.26 -7.28 23.61
N THR A 172 -60.84 -8.33 24.33
CA THR A 172 -61.74 -9.18 25.13
C THR A 172 -61.86 -8.70 26.58
N TRP A 173 -61.13 -7.64 26.96
CA TRP A 173 -61.25 -7.00 28.26
C TRP A 173 -62.60 -6.29 28.40
N THR A 174 -63.35 -6.63 29.45
CA THR A 174 -64.69 -6.07 29.70
C THR A 174 -64.76 -5.16 30.93
N GLY A 175 -63.64 -4.94 31.62
CA GLY A 175 -63.55 -4.00 32.74
C GLY A 175 -63.41 -2.54 32.27
N GLU A 176 -63.44 -1.61 33.20
CA GLU A 176 -63.13 -0.20 32.91
C GLU A 176 -61.68 -0.03 32.43
N GLY A 177 -61.45 0.87 31.47
CA GLY A 177 -60.13 1.14 30.87
C GLY A 177 -59.76 0.22 29.70
N SER A 178 -58.46 0.11 29.42
CA SER A 178 -57.91 -0.78 28.40
C SER A 178 -56.81 -1.68 28.96
N LEU A 179 -56.80 -2.95 28.56
CA LEU A 179 -55.73 -3.89 28.89
C LEU A 179 -54.81 -4.02 27.68
N HIS A 180 -53.52 -3.76 27.88
CA HIS A 180 -52.47 -4.03 26.90
C HIS A 180 -51.57 -5.15 27.43
N ARG A 181 -51.29 -6.17 26.61
CA ARG A 181 -50.51 -7.34 27.03
C ARG A 181 -49.47 -7.74 26.00
N ILE A 182 -48.41 -8.35 26.50
CA ILE A 182 -47.42 -9.04 25.69
C ILE A 182 -46.88 -10.26 26.45
N LYS A 183 -46.62 -11.35 25.73
CA LYS A 183 -45.98 -12.54 26.30
C LYS A 183 -44.48 -12.47 26.05
N VAL A 184 -43.70 -12.49 27.14
CA VAL A 184 -42.23 -12.58 27.11
C VAL A 184 -41.84 -13.94 27.68
N LYS A 185 -41.06 -14.73 26.95
CA LYS A 185 -40.60 -16.03 27.45
C LYS A 185 -39.27 -15.88 28.20
N ARG A 186 -39.14 -16.57 29.34
CA ARG A 186 -37.98 -16.45 30.25
C ARG A 186 -36.70 -17.09 29.70
N ASP A 187 -36.84 -18.06 28.81
CA ASP A 187 -35.73 -18.67 28.07
C ASP A 187 -35.07 -17.70 27.07
N GLU A 188 -35.83 -16.72 26.56
CA GLU A 188 -35.35 -15.71 25.62
C GLU A 188 -34.81 -14.44 26.30
N TRP A 189 -35.25 -14.13 27.54
CA TRP A 189 -34.96 -12.85 28.22
C TRP A 189 -34.56 -13.04 29.68
N VAL A 190 -33.46 -12.38 30.09
CA VAL A 190 -32.95 -12.45 31.47
C VAL A 190 -33.66 -11.46 32.40
N ARG A 191 -34.03 -10.28 31.89
CA ARG A 191 -34.68 -9.21 32.68
C ARG A 191 -35.47 -8.25 31.79
N ILE A 192 -36.38 -7.50 32.40
CA ILE A 192 -37.07 -6.35 31.80
C ILE A 192 -36.48 -5.10 32.43
N ASP A 193 -35.86 -4.25 31.61
CA ASP A 193 -35.18 -3.04 32.09
C ASP A 193 -36.14 -1.86 32.29
N ASN A 194 -37.17 -1.72 31.45
CA ASN A 194 -38.12 -0.62 31.52
C ASN A 194 -39.49 -1.00 30.93
N LEU A 195 -40.56 -0.44 31.51
CA LEU A 195 -41.92 -0.45 30.97
C LEU A 195 -42.42 1.01 30.91
N ASN A 196 -42.58 1.54 29.69
CA ASN A 196 -43.04 2.91 29.48
C ASN A 196 -44.42 2.93 28.80
N ILE A 197 -45.24 3.92 29.15
CA ILE A 197 -46.47 4.27 28.44
C ILE A 197 -46.22 5.63 27.80
N SER A 198 -46.30 5.69 26.47
CA SER A 198 -46.28 6.94 25.73
C SER A 198 -47.66 7.16 25.10
N SER A 199 -48.25 8.33 25.31
CA SER A 199 -49.40 8.75 24.50
C SER A 199 -48.91 8.93 23.08
N LYS A 200 -49.54 8.26 22.11
CA LYS A 200 -49.36 8.60 20.71
C LYS A 200 -49.90 10.03 20.56
N GLU A 201 -49.04 11.03 20.42
CA GLU A 201 -49.49 12.37 20.00
C GLU A 201 -50.27 12.21 18.69
N ILE A 202 -51.46 12.82 18.64
CA ILE A 202 -52.36 12.84 17.47
C ILE A 202 -51.79 13.79 16.44
#